data_AF-A0A5T7UKI8-F1
#
_entry.id   AF-A0A5T7UKI8-F1
#
_cell.length_a   1.000
_cell.length_b   1.000
_cell.length_c   1.000
_cell.angle_alpha   90.00
_cell.angle_beta   90.00
_cell.angle_gamma   90.00
#
_symmetry.space_group_name_H-M   'P 1'
#
loop_
_entity.id
_entity.type
_entity.pdbx_description
1 polymer ?
#
loop_
_entity_poly.entity_id
_entity_poly.type
_entity_poly.pdbx_seq_one_letter_code
_entity_poly.pdbx_strand_id
1 'polypeptide(L)' 'MANLTVSIKTSIPDEEKVLELASQLEREMHGTPLNAKTALEFVGELKRRVFELVQIEVSHPAINGK' A
#
# COMPACT_ATOMS: atom_id res chain seq x y z
N MET A 1 5.82 16.99 30.95
CA MET A 1 5.85 17.23 29.49
C MET A 1 5.38 15.95 28.82
N ALA A 2 4.35 15.99 27.99
CA ALA A 2 3.88 14.80 27.29
C ALA A 2 4.87 14.47 26.17
N ASN A 3 5.51 13.31 26.26
CA ASN A 3 6.44 12.84 25.23
C ASN A 3 5.64 12.25 24.06
N LEU A 4 6.00 12.62 22.83
CA LEU A 4 5.54 11.96 21.61
C LEU A 4 5.92 10.48 21.71
N THR A 5 4.95 9.60 21.95
CA THR A 5 5.16 8.16 22.04
C THR A 5 4.72 7.52 20.73
N VAL A 6 5.57 7.59 19.70
CA VAL A 6 5.22 7.03 18.38
C VAL A 6 5.16 5.50 18.47
N SER A 7 3.97 4.94 18.65
CA SER A 7 3.74 3.51 18.46
C SER A 7 3.41 3.25 17.00
N ILE A 8 4.44 3.03 16.18
CA ILE A 8 4.27 2.70 14.76
C ILE A 8 3.81 1.23 14.66
N LYS A 9 2.52 1.02 14.44
CA LYS A 9 2.01 -0.29 14.00
C LYS A 9 2.01 -0.30 12.47
N THR A 10 2.87 -1.12 11.87
CA THR A 10 2.92 -1.33 10.43
C THR A 10 2.29 -2.67 10.10
N SER A 11 1.20 -2.67 9.34
CA SER A 11 0.69 -3.87 8.68
C SER A 11 1.22 -3.87 7.26
N ILE A 12 2.36 -4.52 7.03
CA ILE A 12 2.92 -4.67 5.69
C ILE A 12 2.22 -5.87 5.04
N PRO A 13 1.67 -5.74 3.82
CA PRO A 13 1.11 -6.89 3.12
C PRO A 13 2.19 -7.95 2.89
N ASP A 14 1.82 -9.21 3.04
CA ASP A 14 2.70 -10.32 2.70
C ASP A 14 2.80 -10.52 1.17
N GLU A 15 3.73 -11.38 0.76
CA GLU A 15 3.98 -11.67 -0.65
C GLU A 15 2.73 -12.22 -1.37
N GLU A 16 1.95 -13.07 -0.68
CA GLU A 16 0.71 -13.63 -1.23
C GLU A 16 -0.30 -12.53 -1.56
N LYS A 17 -0.45 -11.53 -0.68
CA LYS A 17 -1.35 -10.41 -0.92
C LYS A 17 -0.88 -9.51 -2.06
N VAL A 18 0.42 -9.30 -2.18
CA VAL A 18 1.01 -8.55 -3.30
C VAL A 18 0.77 -9.27 -4.62
N LEU A 19 0.95 -10.59 -4.66
CA LEU A 19 0.68 -11.42 -5.84
C LEU A 19 -0.80 -11.43 -6.23
N GLU A 20 -1.70 -11.47 -5.25
CA GLU A 20 -3.14 -11.37 -5.47
C GLU A 20 -3.50 -10.03 -6.15
N LEU A 21 -2.96 -8.91 -5.65
CA LEU A 21 -3.14 -7.59 -6.24
C LEU A 21 -2.58 -7.50 -7.66
N ALA A 22 -1.38 -8.05 -7.89
CA ALA A 22 -0.78 -8.08 -9.22
C ALA A 22 -1.65 -8.86 -10.21
N SER A 23 -2.17 -10.02 -9.78
CA SER A 23 -3.07 -10.87 -10.59
C SER A 23 -4.41 -10.18 -10.88
N GLN A 24 -4.96 -9.43 -9.92
CA GLN A 24 -6.17 -8.63 -10.14
C GLN A 24 -5.92 -7.52 -11.16
N LEU A 25 -4.81 -6.79 -11.01
CA LEU A 25 -4.44 -5.71 -11.92
C LEU A 25 -4.17 -6.21 -13.34
N GLU A 26 -3.55 -7.39 -13.47
CA GLU A 26 -3.31 -8.02 -14.78
C GLU A 26 -4.63 -8.33 -15.49
N ARG A 27 -5.63 -8.84 -14.76
CA ARG A 27 -6.98 -9.08 -15.29
C ARG A 27 -7.70 -7.79 -15.68
N GLU A 28 -7.54 -6.71 -14.90
CA GLU A 28 -8.13 -5.40 -15.22
C GLU A 28 -7.52 -4.78 -16.48
N MET A 29 -6.22 -5.00 -16.71
CA MET A 29 -5.51 -4.53 -17.89
C MET A 29 -5.62 -5.48 -19.09
N HIS A 30 -6.38 -6.57 -18.97
CA HIS A 30 -6.54 -7.55 -20.03
C HIS A 30 -7.01 -6.91 -21.35
N GLY A 31 -6.33 -7.23 -22.44
CA GLY A 31 -6.56 -6.64 -23.77
C GLY A 31 -5.80 -5.33 -24.03
N THR A 32 -5.09 -4.80 -23.04
CA THR A 32 -4.18 -3.65 -23.23
C THR A 32 -2.88 -4.13 -23.89
N PRO A 33 -2.41 -3.50 -24.99
CA PRO A 33 -1.16 -3.89 -25.63
C PRO A 33 0.04 -3.71 -24.70
N LEU A 34 0.85 -4.76 -24.52
CA LEU A 34 2.05 -4.69 -23.69
C LEU A 34 3.15 -3.88 -24.38
N ASN A 35 3.41 -2.70 -23.86
CA ASN A 35 4.52 -1.83 -24.23
C ASN A 35 5.13 -1.14 -22.99
N ALA A 36 6.19 -0.35 -23.20
CA ALA A 36 6.90 0.31 -22.11
C ALA A 36 6.00 1.23 -21.26
N LYS A 37 5.05 1.95 -21.89
CA LYS A 37 4.12 2.83 -21.17
C LYS A 37 3.20 2.02 -20.27
N THR A 38 2.55 0.99 -20.82
CA THR A 38 1.58 0.17 -20.08
C THR A 38 2.25 -0.64 -18.97
N ALA A 39 3.50 -1.06 -19.17
CA ALA A 39 4.28 -1.73 -18.12
C ALA A 39 4.59 -0.78 -16.94
N LEU A 40 4.92 0.49 -17.23
CA LEU A 40 5.13 1.51 -16.20
C LEU A 40 3.82 1.83 -15.46
N GLU A 41 2.70 1.92 -16.18
CA GLU A 41 1.37 2.11 -15.59
C GLU A 41 1.00 0.96 -14.64
N PHE A 42 1.20 -0.29 -15.07
CA PHE A 42 0.99 -1.47 -14.22
C PHE A 42 1.81 -1.40 -12.92
N VAL A 43 3.11 -1.15 -13.03
CA VAL A 43 4.00 -1.09 -11.85
C VAL A 43 3.62 0.07 -10.93
N GLY A 44 3.27 1.22 -11.49
CA GLY A 44 2.85 2.40 -10.73
C GLY A 44 1.57 2.13 -9.93
N GLU A 45 0.58 1.52 -10.56
CA GLU A 45 -0.70 1.19 -9.95
C GLU A 45 -0.56 0.08 -8.90
N LEU A 46 0.23 -0.96 -9.17
CA LEU A 46 0.53 -2.00 -8.19
C LEU A 46 1.19 -1.42 -6.94
N LYS A 47 2.20 -0.54 -7.10
CA LYS A 47 2.84 0.15 -5.97
C LYS A 47 1.81 0.95 -5.17
N ARG A 48 0.95 1.73 -5.82
CA ARG A 48 -0.10 2.52 -5.15
C ARG A 48 -0.99 1.64 -4.28
N ARG A 49 -1.53 0.55 -4.83
CA ARG A 49 -2.41 -0.39 -4.10
C ARG A 49 -1.70 -1.07 -2.93
N VAL A 50 -0.43 -1.46 -3.10
CA VAL A 50 0.37 -2.02 -2.00
C VAL A 50 0.58 -1.00 -0.89
N PHE A 51 0.87 0.26 -1.23
CA PHE A 51 1.01 1.34 -0.24
C PHE A 51 -0.29 1.63 0.51
N GLU A 52 -1.44 1.52 -0.14
CA GLU A 52 -2.76 1.67 0.52
C GLU A 52 -3.03 0.58 1.57
N LEU A 53 -2.40 -0.59 1.45
CA LEU A 53 -2.48 -1.64 2.46
C LEU A 53 -1.57 -1.39 3.68
N VAL A 54 -0.58 -0.50 3.56
CA VAL A 54 0.33 -0.18 4.66
C VAL A 54 -0.40 0.70 5.66
N GLN A 55 -0.85 0.10 6.77
CA GLN A 55 -1.39 0.84 7.89
C GLN A 55 -0.25 1.42 8.73
N ILE A 56 -0.29 2.71 9.03
CA ILE A 56 0.62 3.39 9.94
C ILE A 56 -0.23 4.05 11.02
N GLU A 57 -0.27 3.44 12.21
CA GLU A 57 -0.90 4.07 13.37
C GLU A 57 0.14 4.91 14.11
N VAL A 58 -0.23 6.13 14.53
CA VAL A 58 0.59 7.00 15.36
C VAL A 58 -0.21 7.34 16.61
N SER A 59 0.29 6.92 17.78
CA SER A 59 -0.31 7.27 19.06
C SER A 59 0.35 8.51 19.65
N HIS A 60 -0.44 9.53 20.01
CA HIS A 60 0.05 10.68 20.78
C HIS A 60 -1.01 11.05 21.82
N PRO A 61 -0.66 11.40 23.07
CA PRO A 61 -1.60 11.97 24.04
C PRO A 61 -2.50 13.10 23.49
N ALA A 62 -2.00 13.93 22.57
CA ALA A 62 -2.76 15.02 21.92
C ALA A 62 -3.72 14.54 20.81
N ILE A 63 -3.52 13.33 20.28
CA ILE A 63 -4.37 12.71 19.25
C ILE A 63 -5.38 11.75 19.90
N ASN A 64 -4.97 11.02 20.93
CA ASN A 64 -5.74 9.93 21.56
C ASN A 64 -6.39 10.31 22.91
N GLY A 65 -6.36 11.58 23.30
CA GLY A 65 -7.17 12.13 24.38
C GLY A 65 -7.02 11.42 25.73
N LYS A 66 -5.88 11.62 26.41
CA LYS A 66 -5.78 11.64 27.87
C LYS A 66 -4.76 12.70 28.32
#